data_AF-A0A3R7QY38-F1
#
_entry.id   AF-A0A3R7QY38-F1
#
_cell.length_a   1.000
_cell.length_b   1.000
_cell.length_c   1.000
_cell.angle_alpha   90.00
_cell.angle_beta   90.00
_cell.angle_gamma   90.00
#
_symmetry.space_group_name_H-M   'P 1'
#
loop_
_entity.id
_entity.type
_entity.pdbx_description
1 polymer ?
#
loop_
_entity_poly.entity_id
_entity_poly.type
_entity_poly.pdbx_seq_one_letter_code
_entity_poly.pdbx_strand_id
1 'polypeptide(L)'
;MCFLPPPPRCNWPRGKVMGGSSVLNYMLYVRGNRRDYDYWEALGNHGWGFDTILHYFKKSEDNRNPYIARNLKYHGTGGYLTVQEAPRGGRTRHRPLFHHSPFFSPIPHHHSPFF
;
A
#
# COMPACT_ATOMS: atom_id res chain seq x y z
N MET A 1 -16.53 0.56 19.34
CA MET A 1 -17.14 0.99 20.62
C MET A 1 -18.50 1.60 20.30
N CYS A 2 -19.58 0.84 20.42
CA CYS A 2 -20.95 1.36 20.32
C CYS A 2 -21.75 0.80 21.49
N PHE A 3 -21.85 1.57 22.58
CA PHE A 3 -22.42 1.16 23.87
C PHE A 3 -23.66 1.98 24.27
N LEU A 4 -24.36 2.60 23.32
CA LEU A 4 -25.57 3.39 23.62
C LEU A 4 -26.85 2.69 23.13
N PRO A 5 -27.88 2.49 23.97
CA PRO A 5 -29.19 2.01 23.58
C PRO A 5 -30.01 3.12 22.87
N PRO A 6 -30.96 2.80 21.96
CA PRO A 6 -31.46 1.49 21.48
C PRO A 6 -30.45 0.79 20.54
N PRO A 7 -30.61 -0.50 20.12
CA PRO A 7 -29.47 -1.38 19.80
C PRO A 7 -28.47 -0.68 18.89
N PRO A 8 -27.24 -0.42 19.39
CA PRO A 8 -26.33 0.46 18.70
C PRO A 8 -25.97 -0.16 17.35
N ARG A 9 -26.52 0.40 16.28
CA ARG A 9 -26.09 0.09 14.92
C ARG A 9 -24.68 0.65 14.79
N CYS A 10 -23.70 -0.22 14.98
CA CYS A 10 -22.32 0.18 14.89
C CYS A 10 -22.00 0.40 13.42
N ASN A 11 -21.82 1.66 13.04
CA ASN A 11 -21.54 2.00 11.65
C ASN A 11 -20.17 1.43 11.30
N TRP A 12 -20.14 0.42 10.43
CA TRP A 12 -18.92 -0.19 9.92
C TRP A 12 -18.66 0.34 8.52
N PRO A 13 -17.97 1.49 8.37
CA PRO A 13 -17.76 2.09 7.07
C PRO A 13 -16.98 1.13 6.17
N ARG A 14 -17.52 0.87 4.98
CA ARG A 14 -16.89 0.06 3.93
C ARG A 14 -16.77 0.91 2.69
N GLY A 15 -15.55 1.03 2.13
CA GLY A 15 -15.36 1.75 0.89
C GLY A 15 -15.98 1.00 -0.28
N LYS A 16 -17.02 1.56 -0.90
CA LYS A 16 -17.62 1.06 -2.16
C LYS A 16 -17.13 1.92 -3.33
N VAL A 17 -15.83 1.92 -3.54
CA VAL A 17 -15.13 2.64 -4.61
C VAL A 17 -14.07 1.74 -5.22
N MET A 18 -13.56 2.05 -6.43
CA MET A 18 -12.39 1.35 -6.96
C MET A 18 -11.20 1.57 -6.00
N GLY A 19 -10.57 0.50 -5.52
CA GLY A 19 -9.60 0.53 -4.41
C GLY A 19 -10.20 0.20 -3.03
N GLY A 20 -11.51 0.01 -2.93
CA GLY A 20 -12.19 -0.50 -1.74
C GLY A 20 -11.96 0.37 -0.51
N SER A 21 -11.73 -0.29 0.64
CA SER A 21 -11.50 0.40 1.91
C SER A 21 -10.09 1.01 2.02
N SER A 22 -9.17 0.66 1.12
CA SER A 22 -7.80 1.21 1.12
C SER A 22 -7.79 2.71 0.81
N VAL A 23 -8.78 3.21 0.06
CA VAL A 23 -8.97 4.64 -0.25
C VAL A 23 -9.43 5.43 0.97
N LEU A 24 -10.14 4.78 1.90
CA LEU A 24 -10.66 5.40 3.13
C LEU A 24 -9.77 5.14 4.35
N ASN A 25 -8.73 4.31 4.21
CA ASN A 25 -7.83 3.99 5.29
C ASN A 25 -6.93 5.19 5.62
N TYR A 26 -6.45 5.29 6.86
CA TYR A 26 -5.56 6.37 7.33
C TYR A 26 -4.14 6.33 6.72
N MET A 27 -3.94 5.58 5.64
CA MET A 27 -2.65 5.39 4.96
C MET A 27 -1.53 4.89 5.89
N LEU A 28 -1.89 4.28 7.02
CA LEU A 28 -0.95 3.66 7.95
C LEU A 28 -0.53 2.29 7.42
N TYR A 29 0.79 2.13 7.23
CA TYR A 29 1.39 0.85 6.87
C TYR A 29 2.12 0.28 8.09
N VAL A 30 1.51 -0.71 8.74
CA VAL A 30 2.04 -1.42 9.91
C VAL A 30 1.92 -2.92 9.67
N ARG A 31 2.91 -3.69 10.11
CA ARG A 31 2.94 -5.16 10.00
C ARG A 31 2.59 -5.81 11.34
N GLY A 32 2.08 -7.05 11.27
CA GLY A 32 1.79 -7.87 12.44
C GLY A 32 3.05 -8.37 13.14
N ASN A 33 2.89 -8.92 14.35
CA ASN A 33 4.00 -9.50 15.09
C ASN A 33 4.38 -10.86 14.51
N ARG A 34 5.66 -11.24 14.55
CA ARG A 34 6.16 -12.54 14.08
C ARG A 34 5.38 -13.72 14.68
N ARG A 35 5.07 -13.64 15.98
CA ARG A 35 4.37 -14.71 16.72
C ARG A 35 2.97 -14.99 16.18
N ASP A 36 2.30 -14.00 15.59
CA ASP A 36 0.95 -14.17 15.05
C ASP A 36 0.99 -15.04 13.79
N TYR A 37 2.00 -14.83 12.93
CA TYR A 37 2.22 -15.61 11.73
C TYR A 37 2.71 -17.03 12.05
N ASP A 38 3.67 -17.15 12.97
CA ASP A 38 4.17 -18.45 13.43
C ASP A 38 3.04 -19.28 14.08
N TYR A 39 2.10 -18.62 14.77
CA TYR A 39 0.90 -19.27 15.30
C TYR A 39 -0.05 -19.76 14.19
N TRP A 40 -0.25 -18.99 13.12
CA TRP A 40 -1.06 -19.43 11.98
C TRP A 40 -0.47 -20.64 11.28
N GLU A 41 0.86 -20.70 11.16
CA GLU A 41 1.55 -21.88 10.64
C GLU A 41 1.38 -23.09 11.57
N ALA A 42 1.47 -22.89 12.89
CA ALA A 42 1.25 -23.93 13.90
C ALA A 42 -0.18 -24.49 13.90
N LEU A 43 -1.18 -23.71 13.46
CA LEU A 43 -2.56 -24.17 13.26
C LEU A 43 -2.74 -25.05 12.01
N GLY A 44 -1.67 -25.36 11.27
CA GLY A 44 -1.69 -26.23 10.09
C GLY A 44 -1.68 -25.48 8.76
N ASN A 45 -1.52 -24.14 8.77
CA ASN A 45 -1.42 -23.35 7.54
C ASN A 45 0.04 -23.25 7.08
N HIS A 46 0.55 -24.32 6.49
CA HIS A 46 1.93 -24.35 5.97
C HIS A 46 2.19 -23.20 4.99
N GLY A 47 3.31 -22.50 5.16
CA GLY A 47 3.66 -21.35 4.33
C GLY A 47 3.06 -20.02 4.78
N TRP A 48 2.30 -19.99 5.89
CA TRP A 48 1.92 -18.77 6.60
C TRP A 48 2.88 -18.40 7.74
N GLY A 49 4.06 -19.02 7.78
CA GLY A 49 5.14 -18.63 8.70
C GLY A 49 5.64 -17.21 8.43
N PHE A 50 6.27 -16.59 9.43
CA PHE A 50 6.75 -15.22 9.28
C PHE A 50 7.75 -15.05 8.12
N ASP A 51 8.64 -16.03 7.93
CA ASP A 51 9.72 -15.93 6.95
C ASP A 51 9.20 -16.02 5.50
N THR A 52 8.16 -16.82 5.25
CA THR A 52 7.50 -16.91 3.93
C THR A 52 6.69 -15.67 3.61
N ILE A 53 5.93 -15.16 4.58
CA ILE A 53 5.10 -13.96 4.40
C ILE A 53 5.99 -12.71 4.25
N LEU A 54 7.11 -12.63 4.99
CA LEU A 54 8.05 -11.52 4.89
C LEU A 54 8.58 -11.35 3.46
N HIS A 55 8.82 -12.44 2.74
CA HIS A 55 9.20 -12.38 1.33
C HIS A 55 8.14 -11.66 0.48
N TYR A 56 6.86 -11.97 0.66
CA TYR A 56 5.76 -11.33 -0.06
C TYR A 56 5.57 -9.86 0.32
N PHE A 57 5.76 -9.52 1.60
CA PHE A 57 5.75 -8.11 2.03
C PHE A 57 6.88 -7.32 1.38
N LYS A 58 8.08 -7.87 1.30
CA LYS A 58 9.21 -7.21 0.64
C LYS A 58 9.00 -7.06 -0.88
N LYS A 59 8.35 -8.04 -1.53
CA LYS A 59 8.04 -7.96 -2.96
C LYS A 59 7.04 -6.85 -3.30
N SER A 60 6.09 -6.59 -2.40
CA SER A 60 5.02 -5.61 -2.63
C SER A 60 5.41 -4.19 -2.20
N GLU A 61 6.31 -4.04 -1.23
CA GLU A 61 6.73 -2.75 -0.66
C GLU A 61 7.75 -2.03 -1.56
N ASP A 62 7.52 -0.74 -1.80
CA ASP A 62 8.51 0.22 -2.31
C ASP A 62 8.77 1.31 -1.26
N ASN A 63 9.72 1.07 -0.36
CA ASN A 63 10.04 2.02 0.69
C ASN A 63 10.94 3.15 0.17
N ARG A 64 10.41 4.38 0.14
CA ARG A 64 11.14 5.56 -0.34
C ARG A 64 12.02 6.22 0.71
N ASN A 65 11.97 5.76 1.96
CA ASN A 65 12.67 6.41 3.05
C ASN A 65 14.10 5.84 3.21
N PRO A 66 15.16 6.61 2.93
CA PRO A 66 16.52 6.08 2.84
C PRO A 66 17.04 5.46 4.14
N TYR A 67 16.57 5.91 5.31
CA TYR A 67 17.01 5.31 6.58
C TYR A 67 16.31 3.99 6.92
N ILE A 68 15.08 3.79 6.42
CA ILE A 68 14.30 2.55 6.60
C ILE A 68 14.69 1.52 5.55
N ALA A 69 14.84 1.95 4.29
CA ALA A 69 15.25 1.13 3.17
C ALA A 69 16.65 0.50 3.33
N ARG A 70 17.52 1.09 4.17
CA ARG A 70 18.82 0.50 4.54
C ARG A 70 18.67 -0.85 5.24
N ASN A 71 17.56 -1.09 5.94
CA ASN A 71 17.31 -2.36 6.60
C ASN A 71 16.67 -3.36 5.64
N LEU A 72 17.49 -3.92 4.74
CA LEU A 72 17.10 -4.92 3.74
C LEU A 72 16.58 -6.23 4.34
N LYS A 73 16.80 -6.47 5.64
CA LYS A 73 16.26 -7.65 6.33
C LYS A 73 14.75 -7.60 6.38
N TYR A 74 14.18 -6.43 6.67
CA TYR A 74 12.75 -6.26 6.84
C TYR A 74 12.08 -5.48 5.70
N HIS A 75 12.79 -4.59 5.01
CA HIS A 75 12.17 -3.73 4.00
C HIS A 75 12.59 -4.08 2.57
N GLY A 76 11.66 -3.83 1.64
CA GLY A 76 11.87 -3.94 0.20
C GLY A 76 11.82 -2.58 -0.50
N THR A 77 12.47 -2.49 -1.66
CA THR A 77 12.40 -1.35 -2.58
C THR A 77 12.09 -1.85 -3.99
N GLY A 78 11.27 -1.11 -4.75
CA GLY A 78 10.88 -1.48 -6.12
C GLY A 78 9.60 -2.31 -6.24
N GLY A 79 8.82 -2.45 -5.18
CA GLY A 79 7.47 -3.02 -5.21
C GLY A 79 6.42 -2.08 -5.81
N TYR A 80 5.16 -2.53 -5.82
CA TYR A 80 4.03 -1.76 -6.36
C TYR A 80 3.45 -0.75 -5.37
N LEU A 81 3.66 -0.96 -4.06
CA LEU A 81 3.10 -0.13 -3.01
C LEU A 81 4.16 0.82 -2.46
N THR A 82 4.11 2.08 -2.87
CA THR A 82 4.99 3.13 -2.34
C THR A 82 4.67 3.42 -0.88
N VAL A 83 5.65 3.20 0.00
CA VAL A 83 5.57 3.51 1.43
C VAL A 83 6.58 4.59 1.76
N GLN A 84 6.13 5.66 2.40
CA GLN A 84 6.98 6.77 2.82
C GLN A 84 6.43 7.41 4.10
N GLU A 85 7.31 8.08 4.83
CA GLU A 85 6.90 8.87 5.99
C GLU A 85 6.07 10.07 5.51
N ALA A 86 5.08 10.46 6.33
CA ALA A 86 4.35 11.69 6.07
C ALA A 86 5.36 12.87 6.06
N PRO A 87 5.27 13.81 5.10
CA PRO A 87 6.13 14.96 5.08
C PRO A 87 6.05 15.70 6.43
N ARG A 88 7.15 15.77 7.18
CA ARG A 88 7.22 16.57 8.41
C ARG A 88 7.06 18.04 8.01
N GLY A 89 5.85 18.56 8.23
CA GLY A 89 5.39 19.95 8.12
C GLY A 89 6.28 20.95 7.37
N GLY A 90 5.82 21.37 6.19
CA GLY A 90 6.30 22.58 5.54
C GLY A 90 5.29 23.05 4.49
N ARG A 91 4.60 24.16 4.82
CA ARG A 91 3.82 25.08 3.96
C ARG A 91 3.68 24.67 2.49
N THR A 92 2.42 24.64 2.02
CA THR A 92 2.04 24.82 0.62
C THR A 92 2.96 25.82 -0.10
N ARG A 93 4.04 25.34 -0.70
CA ARG A 93 4.51 25.92 -1.95
C ARG A 93 3.80 25.11 -3.02
N HIS A 94 2.91 25.78 -3.74
CA HIS A 94 2.37 25.32 -5.01
C HIS A 94 3.46 24.57 -5.79
N ARG A 95 3.41 23.24 -5.75
CA ARG A 95 4.03 22.41 -6.76
C ARG A 95 2.91 22.19 -7.77
N PRO A 96 2.98 22.77 -8.98
CA PRO A 96 1.95 22.55 -9.97
C PRO A 96 1.84 21.04 -10.18
N LEU A 97 0.62 20.53 -10.02
CA LEU A 97 0.24 19.13 -10.22
C LEU A 97 0.31 18.79 -11.71
N PHE A 98 1.50 18.83 -12.30
CA PHE A 98 1.80 18.26 -13.61
C PHE A 98 3.22 17.70 -13.56
N HIS A 99 3.38 16.55 -12.90
CA HIS A 99 4.44 15.62 -13.27
C HIS A 99 3.76 14.50 -14.04
N HIS A 100 3.97 14.54 -15.36
CA HIS A 100 3.52 13.55 -16.32
C HIS A 100 3.92 12.14 -15.85
N SER A 101 2.94 11.26 -15.76
CA SER A 101 3.13 9.81 -15.72
C SER A 101 3.82 9.38 -17.03
N PRO A 102 4.91 8.59 -17.01
CA PRO A 102 5.49 8.03 -18.22
C PRO A 102 4.74 6.74 -18.55
N PHE A 103 3.49 6.86 -19.02
CA PHE A 103 2.72 5.68 -19.46
C PHE A 103 1.99 5.89 -20.79
N PHE A 104 2.30 6.96 -21.50
CA PHE A 104 1.88 7.13 -22.89
C PHE A 104 3.12 7.37 -23.74
N SER A 105 3.70 6.28 -24.24
CA SER A 105 4.53 6.35 -25.44
C SER A 105 3.62 6.82 -26.60
N PRO A 106 4.00 7.84 -27.38
CA PRO A 106 3.23 8.20 -28.55
C PRO A 106 3.44 7.11 -29.62
N ILE A 107 2.34 6.51 -30.05
CA ILE A 107 2.30 5.66 -31.25
C ILE A 107 2.65 6.57 -32.45
N PRO A 108 3.63 6.23 -33.29
CA PRO A 108 3.94 7.03 -34.46
C PRO A 108 2.77 6.95 -35.45
N HIS A 109 2.14 8.09 -35.72
CA HIS A 109 1.18 8.24 -36.80
C HIS A 109 1.90 8.03 -38.14
N HIS A 110 1.79 6.83 -38.71
CA HIS A 110 2.06 6.63 -40.12
C HIS A 110 0.81 7.03 -40.91
N HIS A 111 0.91 8.16 -41.60
CA HIS A 111 0.03 8.53 -42.70
C HIS A 111 0.03 7.39 -43.72
N SER A 112 -1.15 6.88 -44.09
CA SER A 112 -1.48 6.51 -45.47
C SER A 112 -3.00 6.43 -45.65
N PRO A 113 -3.53 6.81 -46.83
CA PRO A 113 -4.96 7.07 -47.06
C PRO A 113 -5.65 5.91 -47.81
N PHE A 114 -6.98 6.02 -47.95
CA PHE A 114 -7.87 5.15 -48.75
C PHE A 114 -8.09 3.75 -48.13
N PHE A 115 -9.30 3.28 -47.84
CA PHE A 115 -10.60 3.36 -48.50
C PHE A 115 -11.72 3.39 -47.44
#